data_AF-A0A924D8A5-F1
#
_entry.id   AF-A0A924D8A5-F1
#
_cell.length_a   1.000
_cell.length_b   1.000
_cell.length_c   1.000
_cell.angle_alpha   90.00
_cell.angle_beta   90.00
_cell.angle_gamma   90.00
#
_symmetry.space_group_name_H-M   'P 1'
#
loop_
_entity.id
_entity.type
_entity.pdbx_description
1 polymer ?
#
loop_
_entity_poly.entity_id
_entity_poly.type
_entity_poly.pdbx_seq_one_letter_code
_entity_poly.pdbx_strand_id
1 'polypeptide(L)'
;MKKIIFTFIFFQMSFINFAQDKLEVYFDFDKSELNYSALKKINSWIATGKNYEIVKLYGFCDSKGSNTYNDTLALKRVNAVYNFLITNQIKVTKNIEIRGFGEDFEQSKVQSENRRVTLIYQEKNESVLPKSSEELLKVQVKNSKKGDLIKLDNIYFFNNSAKIVPKSESVFYDLLCVMVDNPKLKVEIQGHICCKKTSDFDSVSTARARAIYNFLIQNKINRNRLSFKGYGVSRPVHPIPEKNATEEDENRRVELLILEN
;
A
#
# COMPACT_ATOMS: atom_id res chain seq x y z
N MET A 1 22.96 -19.20 -53.18
CA MET A 1 21.63 -19.24 -52.53
C MET A 1 21.81 -19.39 -51.02
N LYS A 2 21.75 -18.29 -50.24
CA LYS A 2 21.77 -18.35 -48.76
C LYS A 2 20.34 -18.10 -48.26
N LYS A 3 19.73 -19.11 -47.63
CA LYS A 3 18.39 -19.01 -47.04
C LYS A 3 18.49 -18.23 -45.73
N ILE A 4 17.85 -17.06 -45.68
CA ILE A 4 17.67 -16.27 -44.46
C ILE A 4 16.44 -16.83 -43.76
N ILE A 5 16.63 -17.45 -42.60
CA ILE A 5 15.55 -17.95 -41.75
C ILE A 5 15.14 -16.81 -40.81
N PHE A 6 13.99 -16.19 -41.08
CA PHE A 6 13.36 -15.26 -40.15
C PHE A 6 12.70 -16.07 -39.03
N THR A 7 13.29 -16.05 -37.84
CA THR A 7 12.67 -16.63 -36.64
C THR A 7 11.75 -15.58 -36.04
N PHE A 8 10.43 -15.76 -36.21
CA PHE A 8 9.41 -14.94 -35.57
C PHE A 8 9.38 -15.30 -34.08
N ILE A 9 9.93 -14.44 -33.22
CA ILE A 9 9.83 -14.58 -31.77
C ILE A 9 8.41 -14.18 -31.37
N PHE A 10 7.57 -15.18 -31.11
CA PHE A 10 6.22 -15.00 -30.59
C PHE A 10 6.31 -14.56 -29.13
N PHE A 11 6.22 -13.24 -28.89
CA PHE A 11 6.21 -12.67 -27.55
C PHE A 11 4.85 -12.98 -26.91
N GLN A 12 4.75 -14.08 -26.15
CA GLN A 12 3.56 -14.38 -25.37
C GLN A 12 3.45 -13.36 -24.22
N MET A 13 2.63 -12.32 -24.39
CA MET A 13 2.13 -11.55 -23.25
C MET A 13 1.22 -12.46 -22.43
N SER A 14 1.74 -13.00 -21.34
CA SER A 14 0.93 -13.62 -20.30
C SER A 14 0.10 -12.53 -19.63
N PHE A 15 -1.18 -12.41 -20.00
CA PHE A 15 -2.13 -11.63 -19.21
C PHE A 15 -2.33 -12.35 -17.88
N ILE A 16 -1.85 -11.75 -16.79
CA ILE A 16 -2.14 -12.21 -15.43
C ILE A 16 -3.61 -11.88 -15.19
N ASN A 17 -4.49 -12.86 -15.40
CA ASN A 17 -5.88 -12.76 -14.98
C ASN A 17 -5.92 -12.89 -13.45
N PHE A 18 -6.11 -11.79 -12.74
CA PHE A 18 -6.49 -11.84 -11.34
C PHE A 18 -7.89 -12.47 -11.26
N ALA A 19 -8.01 -13.61 -10.59
CA ALA A 19 -9.31 -14.23 -10.34
C ALA A 19 -10.13 -13.29 -9.44
N GLN A 20 -11.30 -12.86 -9.93
CA GLN A 20 -12.26 -12.07 -9.17
C GLN A 20 -13.39 -12.98 -8.72
N ASP A 21 -13.66 -13.00 -7.41
CA ASP A 21 -14.76 -13.76 -6.84
C ASP A 21 -16.07 -12.95 -6.93
N LYS A 22 -17.20 -13.65 -6.93
CA LYS A 22 -18.51 -13.02 -6.99
C LYS A 22 -19.45 -13.48 -5.87
N LEU A 23 -20.26 -12.55 -5.39
CA LEU A 23 -21.38 -12.80 -4.48
C LEU A 23 -22.65 -12.27 -5.14
N GLU A 24 -23.68 -13.11 -5.22
CA GLU A 24 -24.96 -12.72 -5.80
C GLU A 24 -26.01 -12.64 -4.70
N VAL A 25 -26.72 -11.51 -4.62
CA VAL A 25 -27.82 -11.29 -3.66
C VAL A 25 -29.11 -11.03 -4.43
N TYR A 26 -30.22 -11.59 -3.96
CA TYR A 26 -31.49 -11.59 -4.69
C TYR A 26 -32.52 -10.69 -4.01
N PHE A 27 -33.42 -10.14 -4.82
CA PHE A 27 -34.45 -9.19 -4.40
C PHE A 27 -35.84 -9.73 -4.66
N ASP A 28 -36.77 -9.30 -3.83
CA ASP A 28 -38.19 -9.57 -4.03
C ASP A 28 -38.71 -8.86 -5.28
N PHE A 29 -39.83 -9.34 -5.79
CA PHE A 29 -40.47 -8.78 -6.97
C PHE A 29 -40.74 -7.29 -6.75
N ASP A 30 -40.31 -6.47 -7.71
CA ASP A 30 -40.49 -5.01 -7.70
C ASP A 30 -39.91 -4.26 -6.48
N LYS A 31 -39.01 -4.90 -5.71
CA LYS A 31 -38.33 -4.29 -4.56
C LYS A 31 -36.87 -3.98 -4.84
N SER A 32 -36.40 -2.88 -4.26
CA SER A 32 -34.97 -2.50 -4.25
C SER A 32 -34.31 -2.57 -2.87
N GLU A 33 -35.09 -2.80 -1.82
CA GLU A 33 -34.59 -2.93 -0.45
C GLU A 33 -34.02 -4.33 -0.21
N LEU A 34 -33.00 -4.43 0.64
CA LEU A 34 -32.41 -5.71 1.02
C LEU A 34 -33.40 -6.49 1.91
N ASN A 35 -33.89 -7.62 1.42
CA ASN A 35 -34.70 -8.53 2.21
C ASN A 35 -33.84 -9.36 3.19
N TYR A 36 -34.49 -10.12 4.07
CA TYR A 36 -33.80 -10.93 5.09
C TYR A 36 -32.81 -11.94 4.49
N SER A 37 -33.15 -12.56 3.36
CA SER A 37 -32.28 -13.53 2.68
C SER A 37 -31.00 -12.86 2.17
N ALA A 38 -31.14 -11.70 1.52
CA ALA A 38 -30.01 -10.91 1.04
C ALA A 38 -29.11 -10.46 2.21
N LEU A 39 -29.70 -9.91 3.28
CA LEU A 39 -28.96 -9.50 4.47
C LEU A 39 -28.20 -10.66 5.12
N LYS A 40 -28.87 -11.81 5.32
CA LYS A 40 -28.25 -13.00 5.88
C LYS A 40 -27.05 -13.43 5.02
N LYS A 41 -27.21 -13.43 3.69
CA LYS A 41 -26.15 -13.84 2.77
C LYS A 41 -24.94 -12.89 2.81
N ILE A 42 -25.17 -11.57 2.80
CA ILE A 42 -24.09 -10.57 2.91
C ILE A 42 -23.40 -10.69 4.27
N ASN A 43 -24.15 -10.80 5.36
CA ASN A 43 -23.58 -10.91 6.70
C ASN A 43 -22.78 -12.21 6.89
N SER A 44 -23.25 -13.34 6.35
CA SER A 44 -22.49 -14.58 6.36
C SER A 44 -21.20 -14.48 5.56
N TRP A 45 -21.21 -13.76 4.43
CA TRP A 45 -20.00 -13.49 3.65
C TRP A 45 -19.02 -12.59 4.42
N ILE A 46 -19.50 -11.51 5.05
CA ILE A 46 -18.69 -10.63 5.92
C ILE A 46 -18.10 -11.43 7.10
N ALA A 47 -18.89 -12.31 7.71
CA ALA A 47 -18.49 -13.11 8.87
C ALA A 47 -17.38 -14.13 8.57
N THR A 48 -17.04 -14.38 7.30
CA THR A 48 -15.85 -15.17 6.95
C THR A 48 -14.55 -14.49 7.40
N GLY A 49 -14.59 -13.19 7.71
CA GLY A 49 -13.47 -12.47 8.32
C GLY A 49 -12.32 -12.17 7.36
N LYS A 50 -12.50 -12.40 6.06
CA LYS A 50 -11.51 -12.11 5.04
C LYS A 50 -11.52 -10.62 4.66
N ASN A 51 -10.35 -10.07 4.35
CA ASN A 51 -10.20 -8.67 3.95
C ASN A 51 -10.57 -8.54 2.47
N TYR A 52 -11.83 -8.24 2.20
CA TYR A 52 -12.33 -8.06 0.84
C TYR A 52 -12.29 -6.60 0.41
N GLU A 53 -12.02 -6.38 -0.87
CA GLU A 53 -12.26 -5.11 -1.54
C GLU A 53 -13.27 -5.32 -2.68
N ILE A 54 -14.37 -4.58 -2.65
CA ILE A 54 -15.36 -4.59 -3.73
C ILE A 54 -14.83 -3.81 -4.92
N VAL A 55 -14.85 -4.43 -6.09
CA VAL A 55 -14.36 -3.85 -7.34
C VAL A 55 -15.51 -3.41 -8.24
N LYS A 56 -16.61 -4.17 -8.26
CA LYS A 56 -17.76 -3.90 -9.15
C LYS A 56 -19.09 -4.26 -8.49
N LEU A 57 -20.13 -3.53 -8.84
CA LEU A 57 -21.51 -3.82 -8.48
C LEU A 57 -22.41 -3.74 -9.69
N TYR A 58 -23.04 -4.86 -10.03
CA TYR A 58 -23.92 -4.98 -11.18
C TYR A 58 -25.33 -5.36 -10.75
N GLY A 59 -26.31 -4.57 -11.15
CA GLY A 59 -27.73 -4.78 -10.86
C GLY A 59 -28.48 -5.34 -12.05
N PHE A 60 -29.42 -6.26 -11.78
CA PHE A 60 -30.21 -6.93 -12.79
C PHE A 60 -31.70 -6.96 -12.40
N CYS A 61 -32.56 -6.94 -13.42
CA CYS A 61 -34.00 -7.04 -13.33
C CYS A 61 -34.51 -8.16 -14.25
N ASP A 62 -35.71 -8.66 -13.97
CA ASP A 62 -36.38 -9.58 -14.89
C ASP A 62 -36.98 -8.81 -16.07
N SER A 63 -37.40 -9.52 -17.12
CA SER A 63 -37.92 -8.93 -18.36
C SER A 63 -39.34 -8.36 -18.24
N LYS A 64 -39.82 -8.12 -17.01
CA LYS A 64 -41.16 -7.59 -16.75
C LYS A 64 -41.07 -6.08 -16.52
N GLY A 65 -41.55 -5.28 -17.47
CA GLY A 65 -41.59 -3.82 -17.36
C GLY A 65 -41.03 -3.14 -18.61
N SER A 66 -40.91 -1.82 -18.58
CA SER A 66 -40.18 -1.08 -19.62
C SER A 66 -38.67 -1.16 -19.35
N ASN A 67 -37.87 -1.13 -20.42
CA ASN A 67 -36.41 -1.17 -20.32
C ASN A 67 -35.86 -0.06 -19.37
N THR A 68 -36.37 1.16 -19.51
CA THR A 68 -36.05 2.31 -18.64
C THR A 68 -36.41 2.12 -17.17
N TYR A 69 -37.51 1.42 -16.88
CA TYR A 69 -37.94 1.11 -15.52
C TYR A 69 -36.99 0.09 -14.88
N ASN A 70 -36.68 -0.96 -15.63
CA ASN A 70 -35.78 -2.03 -15.20
C ASN A 70 -34.37 -1.53 -14.93
N ASP A 71 -33.85 -0.61 -15.74
CA ASP A 71 -32.56 0.05 -15.50
C ASP A 71 -32.56 0.85 -14.19
N THR A 72 -33.63 1.62 -13.97
CA THR A 72 -33.79 2.41 -12.75
C THR A 72 -33.87 1.52 -11.51
N LEU A 73 -34.66 0.44 -11.57
CA LEU A 73 -34.82 -0.50 -10.47
C LEU A 73 -33.53 -1.27 -10.19
N ALA A 74 -32.80 -1.67 -11.23
CA ALA A 74 -31.49 -2.30 -11.10
C ALA A 74 -30.49 -1.38 -10.38
N LEU A 75 -30.44 -0.10 -10.76
CA LEU A 75 -29.56 0.86 -10.11
C LEU A 75 -29.97 1.13 -8.64
N LYS A 76 -31.27 1.21 -8.34
CA LYS A 76 -31.75 1.33 -6.96
C LYS A 76 -31.30 0.15 -6.09
N ARG A 77 -31.35 -1.08 -6.60
CA ARG A 77 -30.85 -2.28 -5.91
C ARG A 77 -29.34 -2.21 -5.67
N VAL A 78 -28.58 -1.79 -6.67
CA VAL A 78 -27.12 -1.60 -6.52
C VAL A 78 -26.81 -0.57 -5.44
N ASN A 79 -27.53 0.55 -5.43
CA ASN A 79 -27.34 1.59 -4.40
C ASN A 79 -27.71 1.09 -3.00
N ALA A 80 -28.74 0.26 -2.85
CA ALA A 80 -29.09 -0.35 -1.56
C ALA A 80 -27.95 -1.25 -1.04
N VAL A 81 -27.35 -2.06 -1.91
CA VAL A 81 -26.18 -2.89 -1.57
C VAL A 81 -24.97 -2.01 -1.25
N TYR A 82 -24.66 -1.02 -2.09
CA TYR A 82 -23.54 -0.11 -1.90
C TYR A 82 -23.63 0.61 -0.55
N ASN A 83 -24.79 1.20 -0.24
CA ASN A 83 -25.01 1.91 1.02
C ASN A 83 -24.87 0.98 2.23
N PHE A 84 -25.37 -0.26 2.14
CA PHE A 84 -25.17 -1.26 3.19
C PHE A 84 -23.69 -1.56 3.42
N LEU A 85 -22.91 -1.77 2.35
CA LEU A 85 -21.48 -2.06 2.44
C LEU A 85 -20.70 -0.90 3.09
N ILE A 86 -20.94 0.34 2.65
CA ILE A 86 -20.27 1.53 3.20
C ILE A 86 -20.66 1.76 4.66
N THR A 87 -21.95 1.60 5.02
CA THR A 87 -22.43 1.75 6.41
C THR A 87 -21.77 0.73 7.35
N ASN A 88 -21.51 -0.49 6.86
CA ASN A 88 -20.81 -1.54 7.58
C ASN A 88 -19.28 -1.49 7.39
N GLN A 89 -18.74 -0.36 6.89
CA GLN A 89 -17.30 -0.11 6.73
C GLN A 89 -16.57 -1.14 5.87
N ILE A 90 -17.27 -1.76 4.90
CA ILE A 90 -16.66 -2.66 3.92
C ILE A 90 -15.92 -1.83 2.87
N LYS A 91 -14.67 -2.21 2.58
CA LYS A 91 -13.82 -1.49 1.62
C LYS A 91 -14.35 -1.63 0.20
N VAL A 92 -14.47 -0.49 -0.48
CA VAL A 92 -14.84 -0.39 -1.90
C VAL A 92 -13.75 0.39 -2.63
N THR A 93 -13.37 -0.06 -3.83
CA THR A 93 -12.36 0.66 -4.62
C THR A 93 -12.84 2.05 -5.01
N LYS A 94 -11.91 3.03 -5.04
CA LYS A 94 -12.21 4.44 -5.34
C LYS A 94 -12.90 4.64 -6.69
N ASN A 95 -12.57 3.79 -7.66
CA ASN A 95 -13.11 3.81 -9.02
C ASN A 95 -14.04 2.61 -9.24
N ILE A 96 -14.90 2.31 -8.27
CA ILE A 96 -15.82 1.19 -8.37
C ILE A 96 -16.68 1.31 -9.63
N GLU A 97 -16.79 0.20 -10.36
CA GLU A 97 -17.68 0.12 -11.51
C GLU A 97 -19.10 -0.24 -11.02
N ILE A 98 -20.03 0.71 -11.14
CA ILE A 98 -21.45 0.52 -10.83
C ILE A 98 -22.25 0.53 -12.12
N ARG A 99 -23.05 -0.51 -12.36
CA ARG A 99 -23.93 -0.57 -13.53
C ARG A 99 -25.25 -1.27 -13.22
N GLY A 100 -26.36 -0.68 -13.67
CA GLY A 100 -27.63 -1.39 -13.81
C GLY A 100 -27.74 -1.91 -15.24
N PHE A 101 -27.92 -3.22 -15.40
CA PHE A 101 -28.14 -3.85 -16.69
C PHE A 101 -29.62 -3.99 -17.04
N GLY A 102 -30.53 -3.72 -16.10
CA GLY A 102 -31.96 -3.93 -16.33
C GLY A 102 -32.21 -5.36 -16.78
N GLU A 103 -32.78 -5.53 -17.97
CA GLU A 103 -32.99 -6.84 -18.62
C GLU A 103 -31.92 -7.21 -19.66
N ASP A 104 -30.96 -6.33 -19.95
CA ASP A 104 -29.90 -6.43 -20.98
C ASP A 104 -28.77 -7.38 -20.55
N PHE A 105 -29.11 -8.67 -20.39
CA PHE A 105 -28.21 -9.77 -20.10
C PHE A 105 -28.88 -11.12 -20.40
N GLU A 106 -28.13 -12.22 -20.31
CA GLU A 106 -28.70 -13.57 -20.46
C GLU A 106 -29.61 -13.93 -19.28
N GLN A 107 -30.92 -13.96 -19.53
CA GLN A 107 -31.95 -14.22 -18.52
C GLN A 107 -31.99 -15.72 -18.15
N SER A 108 -32.00 -16.02 -16.84
CA SER A 108 -32.33 -17.37 -16.36
C SER A 108 -33.79 -17.69 -16.64
N LYS A 109 -34.08 -18.98 -16.84
CA LYS A 109 -35.46 -19.51 -16.91
C LYS A 109 -36.21 -19.31 -15.59
N VAL A 110 -35.49 -19.21 -14.48
CA VAL A 110 -36.05 -18.96 -13.15
C VAL A 110 -36.05 -17.44 -12.89
N GLN A 111 -37.21 -16.80 -13.01
CA GLN A 111 -37.31 -15.33 -12.94
C GLN A 111 -36.74 -14.73 -11.65
N SER A 112 -36.81 -15.44 -10.52
CA SER A 112 -36.24 -14.95 -9.25
C SER A 112 -34.73 -14.80 -9.27
N GLU A 113 -34.03 -15.55 -10.12
CA GLU A 113 -32.58 -15.46 -10.26
C GLU A 113 -32.14 -14.21 -11.04
N ASN A 114 -33.06 -13.59 -11.79
CA ASN A 114 -32.80 -12.39 -12.59
C ASN A 114 -32.89 -11.11 -11.76
N ARG A 115 -33.58 -11.16 -10.61
CA ARG A 115 -33.68 -10.04 -9.66
C ARG A 115 -32.51 -10.06 -8.68
N ARG A 116 -31.32 -9.69 -9.15
CA ARG A 116 -30.11 -9.80 -8.34
C ARG A 116 -29.19 -8.59 -8.44
N VAL A 117 -28.32 -8.46 -7.45
CA VAL A 117 -27.08 -7.69 -7.55
C VAL A 117 -25.91 -8.66 -7.45
N THR A 118 -24.99 -8.57 -8.40
CA THR A 118 -23.71 -9.27 -8.38
C THR A 118 -22.65 -8.32 -7.84
N LEU A 119 -22.08 -8.67 -6.70
CA LEU A 119 -20.88 -8.05 -6.14
C LEU A 119 -19.68 -8.80 -6.68
N ILE A 120 -18.77 -8.08 -7.34
CA ILE A 120 -17.48 -8.64 -7.74
C ILE A 120 -16.44 -8.08 -6.79
N TYR A 121 -15.75 -8.97 -6.10
CA TYR A 121 -14.79 -8.64 -5.07
C TYR A 121 -13.49 -9.39 -5.28
N GLN A 122 -12.45 -8.86 -4.67
CA GLN A 122 -11.18 -9.55 -4.57
C GLN A 122 -10.86 -9.70 -3.09
N GLU A 123 -10.45 -10.90 -2.70
CA GLU A 123 -9.74 -11.07 -1.44
C GLU A 123 -8.44 -10.28 -1.56
N LYS A 124 -8.39 -9.16 -0.85
CA LYS A 124 -7.12 -8.62 -0.43
C LYS A 124 -6.65 -9.57 0.65
N ASN A 125 -6.01 -10.66 0.25
CA ASN A 125 -4.89 -11.13 1.04
C ASN A 125 -4.14 -9.85 1.38
N GLU A 126 -3.89 -9.57 2.66
CA GLU A 126 -2.84 -8.63 2.99
C GLU A 126 -1.64 -9.16 2.23
N SER A 127 -1.43 -8.54 1.09
CA SER A 127 -0.42 -8.91 0.17
C SER A 127 0.84 -8.78 0.98
N VAL A 128 1.71 -9.77 0.91
CA VAL A 128 3.14 -9.53 0.96
C VAL A 128 3.52 -8.70 -0.30
N LEU A 129 2.82 -7.58 -0.53
CA LEU A 129 3.34 -6.38 -1.18
C LEU A 129 4.26 -5.74 -0.13
N PRO A 130 5.27 -4.97 -0.52
CA PRO A 130 6.24 -4.46 0.44
C PRO A 130 5.45 -3.81 1.57
N LYS A 131 5.58 -4.36 2.78
CA LYS A 131 5.25 -3.68 4.04
C LYS A 131 5.57 -2.22 3.80
N SER A 132 4.65 -1.30 4.12
CA SER A 132 4.94 0.13 3.99
C SER A 132 6.33 0.41 4.59
N SER A 133 7.05 1.42 4.10
CA SER A 133 8.38 1.74 4.66
C SER A 133 8.35 1.80 6.20
N GLU A 134 7.24 2.29 6.77
CA GLU A 134 6.90 2.20 8.19
C GLU A 134 6.83 0.76 8.74
N GLU A 135 6.02 -0.12 8.15
CA GLU A 135 5.89 -1.51 8.61
C GLU A 135 7.18 -2.33 8.48
N LEU A 136 7.98 -2.08 7.43
CA LEU A 136 9.32 -2.68 7.29
C LEU A 136 10.21 -2.23 8.44
N LEU A 137 10.23 -0.93 8.71
CA LEU A 137 11.02 -0.36 9.80
C LEU A 137 10.55 -0.86 11.16
N LYS A 138 9.23 -0.95 11.40
CA LYS A 138 8.64 -1.54 12.61
C LYS A 138 9.09 -2.98 12.82
N VAL A 139 9.09 -3.79 11.77
CA VAL A 139 9.51 -5.20 11.84
C VAL A 139 11.01 -5.32 12.08
N GLN A 140 11.83 -4.51 11.40
CA GLN A 140 13.27 -4.47 11.63
C GLN A 140 13.59 -4.08 13.07
N VAL A 141 12.93 -3.04 13.60
CA VAL A 141 13.10 -2.60 14.98
C VAL A 141 12.59 -3.63 15.98
N LYS A 142 11.44 -4.26 15.74
CA LYS A 142 10.92 -5.29 16.65
C LYS A 142 11.86 -6.50 16.77
N ASN A 143 12.54 -6.84 15.69
CA ASN A 143 13.44 -8.00 15.63
C ASN A 143 14.90 -7.65 15.97
N SER A 144 15.22 -6.37 16.19
CA SER A 144 16.59 -5.93 16.45
C SER A 144 16.98 -6.08 17.92
N LYS A 145 18.29 -6.22 18.12
CA LYS A 145 18.96 -6.27 19.41
C LYS A 145 19.87 -5.06 19.57
N LYS A 146 20.27 -4.78 20.81
CA LYS A 146 21.29 -3.77 21.09
C LYS A 146 22.56 -4.05 20.27
N GLY A 147 23.02 -3.04 19.54
CA GLY A 147 24.17 -3.09 18.65
C GLY A 147 23.82 -3.27 17.17
N ASP A 148 22.58 -3.63 16.84
CA ASP A 148 22.16 -3.77 15.45
C ASP A 148 22.10 -2.41 14.75
N LEU A 149 22.42 -2.42 13.45
CA LEU A 149 22.31 -1.26 12.56
C LEU A 149 21.15 -1.47 11.60
N ILE A 150 20.23 -0.50 11.57
CA ILE A 150 19.11 -0.48 10.63
C ILE A 150 19.30 0.67 9.66
N LYS A 151 19.41 0.37 8.36
CA LYS A 151 19.49 1.40 7.33
C LYS A 151 18.13 2.04 7.11
N LEU A 152 18.07 3.37 7.05
CA LEU A 152 16.89 4.10 6.62
C LEU A 152 16.91 4.25 5.11
N ASP A 153 16.03 3.54 4.42
CA ASP A 153 15.88 3.62 2.99
C ASP A 153 15.08 4.86 2.55
N ASN A 154 15.28 5.28 1.31
CA ASN A 154 14.57 6.41 0.68
C ASN A 154 14.76 7.78 1.36
N ILE A 155 15.86 7.96 2.11
CA ILE A 155 16.21 9.24 2.71
C ILE A 155 17.18 10.03 1.81
N TYR A 156 16.72 11.18 1.31
CA TYR A 156 17.48 12.01 0.38
C TYR A 156 17.64 13.45 0.88
N PHE A 157 18.82 14.02 0.61
CA PHE A 157 19.16 15.40 0.95
C PHE A 157 19.58 16.17 -0.29
N PHE A 158 19.36 17.49 -0.28
CA PHE A 158 19.95 18.36 -1.30
C PHE A 158 21.48 18.30 -1.25
N ASN A 159 22.11 18.54 -2.40
CA ASN A 159 23.56 18.41 -2.55
C ASN A 159 24.32 19.27 -1.53
N ASN A 160 25.37 18.70 -0.92
CA ASN A 160 26.18 19.32 0.15
C ASN A 160 25.36 19.96 1.28
N SER A 161 24.15 19.46 1.55
CA SER A 161 23.25 20.03 2.55
C SER A 161 22.68 18.95 3.49
N ALA A 162 22.21 19.42 4.64
CA ALA A 162 21.32 18.69 5.54
C ALA A 162 19.84 18.98 5.26
N LYS A 163 19.53 19.80 4.24
CA LYS A 163 18.15 20.05 3.80
C LYS A 163 17.60 18.80 3.13
N ILE A 164 16.46 18.33 3.62
CA ILE A 164 15.80 17.10 3.18
C ILE A 164 14.99 17.40 1.90
N VAL A 165 14.92 16.41 1.00
CA VAL A 165 14.05 16.49 -0.18
C VAL A 165 12.62 16.07 0.22
N PRO A 166 11.55 16.73 -0.24
CA PRO A 166 10.17 16.45 0.18
C PRO A 166 9.76 14.97 0.12
N LYS A 167 10.24 14.22 -0.88
CA LYS A 167 9.98 12.77 -1.00
C LYS A 167 10.51 11.92 0.17
N SER A 168 11.38 12.47 1.01
CA SER A 168 11.96 11.79 2.17
C SER A 168 11.23 12.12 3.47
N GLU A 169 10.24 13.02 3.45
CA GLU A 169 9.48 13.41 4.64
C GLU A 169 8.71 12.21 5.22
N SER A 170 8.20 11.31 4.38
CA SER A 170 7.51 10.09 4.83
C SER A 170 8.41 9.24 5.73
N VAL A 171 9.69 9.07 5.40
CA VAL A 171 10.65 8.30 6.19
C VAL A 171 10.85 8.88 7.59
N PHE A 172 10.75 10.21 7.73
CA PHE A 172 10.86 10.88 9.02
C PHE A 172 9.62 10.59 9.89
N TYR A 173 8.43 10.63 9.29
CA TYR A 173 7.20 10.25 9.97
C TYR A 173 7.15 8.76 10.33
N ASP A 174 7.62 7.88 9.44
CA ASP A 174 7.73 6.45 9.70
C ASP A 174 8.60 6.18 10.94
N LEU A 175 9.77 6.83 11.01
CA LEU A 175 10.66 6.76 12.17
C LEU A 175 10.01 7.35 13.44
N LEU A 176 9.27 8.46 13.31
CA LEU A 176 8.53 9.02 14.44
C LEU A 176 7.50 8.03 14.99
N CYS A 177 6.68 7.43 14.13
CA CYS A 177 5.71 6.40 14.52
C CYS A 177 6.40 5.23 15.23
N VAL A 178 7.50 4.73 14.69
CA VAL A 178 8.30 3.67 15.32
C VAL A 178 8.81 4.08 16.70
N MET A 179 9.31 5.31 16.87
CA MET A 179 9.77 5.81 18.17
C MET A 179 8.63 6.03 19.17
N VAL A 180 7.42 6.38 18.72
CA VAL A 180 6.22 6.51 19.56
C VAL A 180 5.73 5.13 20.02
N ASP A 181 5.63 4.18 19.10
CA ASP A 181 5.14 2.82 19.37
C ASP A 181 6.08 2.01 20.28
N ASN A 182 7.37 2.36 20.30
CA ASN A 182 8.39 1.65 21.08
C ASN A 182 9.01 2.58 22.13
N PRO A 183 8.33 2.88 23.27
CA PRO A 183 8.77 3.91 24.22
C PRO A 183 10.12 3.62 24.91
N LYS A 184 10.58 2.37 24.91
CA LYS A 184 11.89 1.95 25.45
C LYS A 184 13.04 2.09 24.45
N LEU A 185 12.71 2.18 23.16
CA LEU A 185 13.70 2.24 22.09
C LEU A 185 14.59 3.47 22.25
N LYS A 186 15.91 3.24 22.25
CA LYS A 186 16.95 4.26 22.19
C LYS A 186 17.84 4.02 20.98
N VAL A 187 18.13 5.08 20.23
CA VAL A 187 18.88 4.97 18.96
C VAL A 187 19.95 6.06 18.84
N GLU A 188 21.07 5.71 18.20
CA GLU A 188 22.02 6.67 17.64
C GLU A 188 21.81 6.78 16.13
N ILE A 189 21.51 7.98 15.64
CA ILE A 189 21.34 8.27 14.22
C ILE A 189 22.72 8.52 13.59
N GLN A 190 23.13 7.68 12.64
CA GLN A 190 24.46 7.71 12.03
C GLN A 190 24.38 8.22 10.59
N GLY A 191 25.05 9.33 10.30
CA GLY A 191 25.11 9.90 8.97
C GLY A 191 26.38 9.49 8.23
N HIS A 192 26.24 9.10 6.96
CA HIS A 192 27.35 8.73 6.07
C HIS A 192 27.26 9.52 4.76
N ILE A 193 28.41 9.73 4.13
CA ILE A 193 28.52 10.33 2.80
C ILE A 193 29.42 9.46 1.93
N CYS A 194 29.26 9.57 0.62
CA CYS A 194 30.20 9.01 -0.35
C CYS A 194 31.30 10.02 -0.68
N CYS A 195 32.25 9.56 -1.51
CA CYS A 195 33.01 10.41 -2.41
C CYS A 195 34.04 11.35 -1.74
N LYS A 196 35.29 11.30 -2.20
CA LYS A 196 36.38 12.13 -1.68
C LYS A 196 36.42 13.50 -2.41
N LYS A 197 35.75 14.55 -1.90
CA LYS A 197 35.76 15.89 -2.55
C LYS A 197 35.93 17.14 -1.65
N THR A 198 35.85 17.08 -0.32
CA THR A 198 35.98 18.30 0.52
C THR A 198 36.73 18.05 1.84
N SER A 199 37.29 19.08 2.48
CA SER A 199 37.99 18.95 3.77
C SER A 199 37.07 18.88 4.99
N ASP A 200 35.75 19.04 4.81
CA ASP A 200 34.76 19.22 5.88
C ASP A 200 33.66 18.13 5.84
N PHE A 201 34.06 16.87 5.67
CA PHE A 201 33.18 15.71 5.54
C PHE A 201 32.32 15.41 6.78
N ASP A 202 32.88 15.67 7.96
CA ASP A 202 32.22 15.43 9.23
C ASP A 202 31.06 16.40 9.44
N SER A 203 31.13 17.61 8.87
CA SER A 203 30.07 18.61 9.03
C SER A 203 28.78 18.21 8.31
N VAL A 204 28.84 17.70 7.07
CA VAL A 204 27.65 17.33 6.28
C VAL A 204 26.98 16.08 6.83
N SER A 205 27.76 15.02 7.07
CA SER A 205 27.24 13.77 7.62
C SER A 205 26.61 13.97 9.00
N THR A 206 27.28 14.74 9.87
CA THR A 206 26.75 15.11 11.19
C THR A 206 25.51 15.99 11.06
N ALA A 207 25.49 16.97 10.15
CA ALA A 207 24.34 17.84 9.97
C ALA A 207 23.09 17.08 9.50
N ARG A 208 23.24 16.07 8.64
CA ARG A 208 22.14 15.20 8.19
C ARG A 208 21.57 14.37 9.33
N ALA A 209 22.44 13.72 10.11
CA ALA A 209 22.01 12.96 11.29
C ALA A 209 21.31 13.88 12.32
N ARG A 210 21.86 15.08 12.52
CA ARG A 210 21.27 16.12 13.39
C ARG A 210 19.90 16.60 12.91
N ALA A 211 19.65 16.65 11.60
CA ALA A 211 18.36 17.07 11.06
C ALA A 211 17.24 16.10 11.48
N ILE A 212 17.50 14.80 11.40
CA ILE A 212 16.56 13.74 11.84
C ILE A 212 16.37 13.81 13.36
N TYR A 213 17.47 13.93 14.11
CA TYR A 213 17.42 14.11 15.56
C TYR A 213 16.51 15.30 15.94
N ASN A 214 16.74 16.47 15.35
CA ASN A 214 15.97 17.67 15.63
C ASN A 214 14.48 17.50 15.29
N PHE A 215 14.17 16.85 14.17
CA PHE A 215 12.78 16.54 13.80
C PHE A 215 12.08 15.70 14.87
N LEU A 216 12.73 14.65 15.37
CA LEU A 216 12.15 13.79 16.41
C LEU A 216 11.96 14.54 17.74
N ILE A 217 12.90 15.42 18.11
CA ILE A 217 12.77 16.29 19.30
C ILE A 217 11.61 17.27 19.15
N GLN A 218 11.46 17.89 17.98
CA GLN A 218 10.33 18.80 17.69
C GLN A 218 8.99 18.07 17.82
N ASN A 219 8.95 16.80 17.41
CA ASN A 219 7.82 15.89 17.55
C ASN A 219 7.78 15.14 18.90
N LYS A 220 8.39 15.71 19.95
CA LYS A 220 8.25 15.30 21.35
C LYS A 220 8.85 13.94 21.73
N ILE A 221 9.75 13.37 20.93
CA ILE A 221 10.57 12.25 21.40
C ILE A 221 11.58 12.75 22.44
N ASN A 222 11.72 12.02 23.54
CA ASN A 222 12.60 12.42 24.64
C ASN A 222 14.08 12.41 24.19
N ARG A 223 14.82 13.49 24.50
CA ARG A 223 16.26 13.63 24.19
C ARG A 223 17.11 12.46 24.70
N ASN A 224 16.77 11.89 25.85
CA ASN A 224 17.53 10.79 26.45
C ASN A 224 17.41 9.47 25.65
N ARG A 225 16.52 9.42 24.66
CA ARG A 225 16.34 8.27 23.76
C ARG A 225 17.09 8.40 22.44
N LEU A 226 17.72 9.55 22.21
CA LEU A 226 18.28 9.89 20.92
C LEU A 226 19.71 10.40 21.07
N SER A 227 20.58 9.91 20.21
CA SER A 227 21.88 10.54 19.91
C SER A 227 22.07 10.60 18.40
N PHE A 228 23.08 11.33 17.93
CA PHE A 228 23.43 11.37 16.52
C PHE A 228 24.93 11.54 16.34
N LYS A 229 25.46 11.01 15.23
CA LYS A 229 26.87 11.11 14.87
C LYS A 229 27.07 11.09 13.36
N GLY A 230 27.94 11.94 12.83
CA GLY A 230 28.43 11.84 11.46
C GLY A 230 29.70 11.02 11.41
N TYR A 231 29.81 10.13 10.42
CA TYR A 231 31.02 9.35 10.16
C TYR A 231 31.74 9.79 8.88
N GLY A 232 31.24 10.81 8.19
CA GLY A 232 31.82 11.24 6.92
C GLY A 232 31.96 10.05 5.95
N VAL A 233 33.18 9.87 5.46
CA VAL A 233 33.61 8.73 4.60
C VAL A 233 34.36 7.64 5.38
N SER A 234 34.44 7.71 6.71
CA SER A 234 35.27 6.81 7.53
C SER A 234 34.72 5.39 7.66
N ARG A 235 33.43 5.17 7.35
CA ARG A 235 32.74 3.88 7.41
C ARG A 235 31.96 3.59 6.13
N PRO A 236 32.65 3.38 5.00
CA PRO A 236 32.00 3.09 3.74
C PRO A 236 31.50 1.64 3.72
N VAL A 237 30.37 1.40 3.05
CA VAL A 237 29.89 0.05 2.72
C VAL A 237 30.56 -0.48 1.46
N HIS A 238 30.90 0.41 0.53
CA HIS A 238 31.67 0.12 -0.68
C HIS A 238 33.02 0.82 -0.66
N PRO A 239 34.13 0.14 -1.01
CA PRO A 239 35.44 0.76 -1.05
C PRO A 239 35.46 2.06 -1.86
N ILE A 240 36.14 3.07 -1.35
CA ILE A 240 36.33 4.36 -2.04
C ILE A 240 37.65 4.29 -2.84
N PRO A 241 37.68 4.65 -4.14
CA PRO A 241 36.57 5.22 -4.91
C PRO A 241 35.52 4.19 -5.33
N GLU A 242 34.26 4.62 -5.28
CA GLU A 242 33.09 3.84 -5.70
C GLU A 242 33.11 3.58 -7.22
N LYS A 243 32.61 2.42 -7.65
CA LYS A 243 32.66 2.01 -9.07
C LYS A 243 31.57 2.65 -9.92
N ASN A 244 30.44 3.00 -9.33
CA ASN A 244 29.26 3.50 -10.01
C ASN A 244 28.37 4.32 -9.06
N ALA A 245 27.37 4.99 -9.63
CA ALA A 245 26.44 5.84 -8.88
C ALA A 245 25.61 5.09 -7.82
N THR A 246 25.38 3.79 -7.99
CA THR A 246 24.66 2.95 -7.01
C THR A 246 25.50 2.76 -5.75
N GLU A 247 26.78 2.39 -5.90
CA GLU A 247 27.70 2.26 -4.76
C GLU A 247 27.88 3.60 -4.02
N GLU A 248 27.93 4.71 -4.76
CA GLU A 248 27.94 6.04 -4.15
C GLU A 248 26.67 6.32 -3.34
N ASP A 249 25.50 5.94 -3.84
CA ASP A 249 24.24 6.13 -3.13
C ASP A 249 24.15 5.27 -1.87
N GLU A 250 24.64 4.03 -1.95
CA GLU A 250 24.71 3.13 -0.81
C GLU A 250 25.71 3.62 0.26
N ASN A 251 26.80 4.27 -0.13
CA ASN A 251 27.68 4.97 0.82
C ASN A 251 27.02 6.22 1.42
N ARG A 252 26.17 6.96 0.67
CA ARG A 252 25.37 8.10 1.16
C ARG A 252 24.10 7.64 1.86
N ARG A 253 24.24 7.10 3.06
CA ARG A 253 23.12 6.55 3.84
C ARG A 253 22.98 7.17 5.23
N VAL A 254 21.84 6.89 5.85
CA VAL A 254 21.63 7.08 7.28
C VAL A 254 21.28 5.75 7.91
N GLU A 255 21.86 5.46 9.07
CA GLU A 255 21.63 4.24 9.82
C GLU A 255 21.16 4.57 11.25
N LEU A 256 20.41 3.65 11.84
CA LEU A 256 20.01 3.69 13.24
C LEU A 256 20.75 2.58 13.97
N LEU A 257 21.64 2.96 14.89
CA LEU A 257 22.24 2.03 15.83
C LEU A 257 21.31 1.84 17.03
N ILE A 258 20.88 0.61 17.28
CA ILE A 258 20.02 0.27 18.40
C ILE A 258 20.83 0.27 19.70
N LEU A 259 20.53 1.19 20.61
CA LEU A 259 21.21 1.30 21.90
C LEU A 259 20.46 0.51 23.00
N GLU A 260 19.13 0.46 22.90
CA GLU A 260 18.21 -0.20 23.82
C GLU A 260 16.87 -0.44 23.10
N ASN A 261 16.20 -1.57 23.35
CA ASN A 261 14.90 -1.95 22.77
C ASN A 261 14.10 -2.74 23.81
#